data_AF-R6FFG2-F1
#
_entry.id   AF-R6FFG2-F1
#
_cell.length_a   1.000
_cell.length_b   1.000
_cell.length_c   1.000
_cell.angle_alpha   90.00
_cell.angle_beta   90.00
_cell.angle_gamma   90.00
#
_symmetry.space_group_name_H-M   'P 1'
#
loop_
_entity.id
_entity.type
_entity.pdbx_description
1 polymer ?
#
loop_
_entity_poly.entity_id
_entity_poly.type
_entity_poly.pdbx_seq_one_letter_code
_entity_poly.pdbx_strand_id
1 'polypeptide(L)'
;MAKQVTRSMADEAAKQLASQVFDKKIELAEQAERQFGDELIKKYIPAPILAVGVEYSSYFINKSKYLGFATSFGGQIQSNIVNPISNKYIQIEIEDYKHAKVLIDKRKKLQQDKGDYMSKVSDALLQLKSFKRIKENFPEALPFLNFAETTALIPQFTELRSLLNN
;
A
#
# COMPACT_ATOMS: atom_id res chain seq x y z
N MET A 1 3.42 -21.13 -30.10
CA MET A 1 4.46 -20.40 -29.34
C MET A 1 4.12 -20.43 -27.86
N ALA A 2 5.12 -20.61 -26.98
CA ALA A 2 4.90 -20.68 -25.55
C ALA A 2 4.70 -19.27 -24.96
N LYS A 3 3.49 -18.97 -24.48
CA LYS A 3 3.15 -17.71 -23.77
C LYS A 3 3.99 -17.62 -22.48
N GLN A 4 4.98 -16.72 -22.47
CA GLN A 4 5.87 -16.49 -21.32
C GLN A 4 5.48 -15.21 -20.57
N VAL A 5 5.66 -15.22 -19.25
CA VAL A 5 5.43 -14.06 -18.38
C VAL A 5 6.67 -13.16 -18.39
N THR A 6 6.44 -11.86 -18.60
CA THR A 6 7.47 -10.82 -18.44
C THR A 6 7.45 -10.26 -17.02
N ARG A 7 8.53 -9.57 -16.60
CA ARG A 7 8.58 -8.89 -15.29
C ARG A 7 7.42 -7.91 -15.10
N SER A 8 7.12 -7.10 -16.12
CA SER A 8 6.00 -6.15 -16.06
C SER A 8 4.65 -6.84 -15.85
N MET A 9 4.40 -7.96 -16.53
CA MET A 9 3.17 -8.73 -16.33
C MET A 9 3.08 -9.33 -14.92
N ALA A 10 4.19 -9.86 -14.41
CA ALA A 10 4.25 -10.42 -13.07
C ALA A 10 4.02 -9.33 -12.00
N ASP A 11 4.65 -8.17 -12.14
CA ASP A 11 4.51 -7.04 -11.21
C ASP A 11 3.08 -6.47 -11.24
N GLU A 12 2.46 -6.36 -12.43
CA GLU A 12 1.07 -5.89 -12.56
C GLU A 12 0.07 -6.89 -11.95
N ALA A 13 0.22 -8.19 -12.25
CA ALA A 13 -0.61 -9.23 -11.67
C ALA A 13 -0.46 -9.29 -10.14
N ALA A 14 0.77 -9.18 -9.64
CA ALA A 14 1.06 -9.12 -8.21
C ALA A 14 0.41 -7.92 -7.53
N LYS A 15 0.45 -6.75 -8.18
CA LYS A 15 -0.20 -5.54 -7.68
C LYS A 15 -1.72 -5.70 -7.59
N GLN A 16 -2.35 -6.28 -8.61
CA GLN A 16 -3.80 -6.53 -8.61
C GLN A 16 -4.21 -7.51 -7.51
N LEU A 17 -3.51 -8.64 -7.40
CA LEU A 17 -3.74 -9.61 -6.33
C LEU A 17 -3.53 -9.02 -4.93
N ALA A 18 -2.44 -8.27 -4.74
CA ALA A 18 -2.17 -7.58 -3.47
C ALA A 18 -3.29 -6.60 -3.11
N SER A 19 -3.82 -5.89 -4.10
CA SER A 19 -4.92 -4.94 -3.90
C SER A 19 -6.19 -5.66 -3.42
N GLN A 20 -6.55 -6.80 -4.03
CA GLN A 20 -7.70 -7.60 -3.58
C GLN A 20 -7.57 -8.13 -2.15
N VAL A 21 -6.37 -8.55 -1.75
CA VAL A 21 -6.14 -9.17 -0.44
C VAL A 21 -6.02 -8.15 0.70
N PHE A 22 -5.48 -6.96 0.40
CA PHE A 22 -5.05 -6.01 1.43
C PHE A 22 -5.82 -4.68 1.44
N ASP A 23 -6.34 -4.17 0.32
CA ASP A 23 -6.84 -2.78 0.27
C ASP A 23 -7.97 -2.53 1.25
N LYS A 24 -8.98 -3.40 1.27
CA LYS A 24 -10.09 -3.28 2.22
C LYS A 24 -9.63 -3.36 3.69
N LYS A 25 -8.60 -4.14 3.99
CA LYS A 25 -8.06 -4.27 5.35
C LYS A 25 -7.31 -3.00 5.76
N ILE A 26 -6.54 -2.44 4.83
CA ILE A 26 -5.80 -1.18 5.02
C ILE A 26 -6.80 -0.04 5.20
N GLU A 27 -7.83 0.05 4.36
CA GLU A 27 -8.88 1.06 4.44
C GLU A 27 -9.59 1.03 5.81
N LEU A 28 -9.98 -0.16 6.29
CA LEU A 28 -10.58 -0.32 7.61
C LEU A 28 -9.63 0.08 8.74
N ALA A 29 -8.33 -0.23 8.62
CA ALA A 29 -7.33 0.18 9.61
C ALA A 29 -7.13 1.70 9.61
N GLU A 30 -7.08 2.33 8.44
CA GLU A 30 -7.01 3.79 8.30
C GLU A 30 -8.26 4.49 8.82
N GLN A 31 -9.44 3.90 8.63
CA GLN A 31 -10.69 4.43 9.17
C GLN A 31 -10.69 4.38 10.70
N ALA A 32 -10.27 3.26 11.28
CA ALA A 32 -10.14 3.12 12.73
C ALA A 32 -9.10 4.10 13.30
N GLU A 33 -7.95 4.25 12.64
CA GLU A 33 -6.93 5.26 13.01
C GLU A 33 -7.53 6.67 13.01
N ARG A 34 -8.24 7.04 11.93
CA ARG A 34 -8.86 8.37 11.78
C ARG A 34 -9.95 8.64 12.80
N GLN A 35 -10.79 7.65 13.10
CA GLN A 35 -11.84 7.77 14.13
C GLN A 35 -11.21 8.02 15.50
N PHE A 36 -10.18 7.26 15.86
CA PHE A 36 -9.47 7.49 17.13
C PHE A 36 -8.72 8.83 17.13
N GLY A 37 -8.14 9.25 16.00
CA GLY A 37 -7.56 10.57 15.85
C GLY A 37 -8.58 11.71 16.07
N ASP A 38 -9.82 11.54 15.61
CA ASP A 38 -10.90 12.50 15.85
C ASP A 38 -11.25 12.59 17.34
N GLU A 39 -11.26 11.46 18.05
CA GLU A 39 -11.46 11.40 19.50
C GLU A 39 -10.35 12.14 20.24
N LEU A 40 -9.08 11.89 19.88
CA LEU A 40 -7.94 12.56 20.50
C LEU A 40 -7.93 14.07 20.23
N ILE A 41 -8.25 14.50 19.00
CA ILE A 41 -8.36 15.93 18.70
C ILE A 41 -9.42 16.59 19.57
N LYS A 42 -10.61 15.98 19.71
CA LYS A 42 -11.69 16.52 20.55
C LYS A 42 -11.35 16.49 22.04
N LYS A 43 -10.59 15.49 22.50
CA LYS A 43 -10.18 15.33 23.90
C LYS A 43 -9.11 16.35 24.30
N TYR A 44 -8.10 16.58 23.45
CA TYR A 44 -6.91 17.32 23.83
C TYR A 44 -6.81 18.73 23.24
N ILE A 45 -7.51 19.02 22.15
CA ILE A 45 -7.54 20.37 21.58
C ILE A 45 -8.81 21.07 22.05
N PRO A 46 -8.71 22.19 22.77
CA PRO A 46 -9.87 22.97 23.20
C PRO A 46 -10.80 23.31 22.03
N ALA A 47 -12.11 23.09 22.22
CA ALA A 47 -13.12 23.38 21.21
C ALA A 47 -13.05 24.80 20.62
N PRO A 48 -12.76 25.87 21.39
CA PRO A 48 -12.57 27.21 20.82
C PRO A 48 -11.41 27.29 19.82
N ILE A 49 -10.31 26.55 20.05
CA ILE A 49 -9.16 26.52 19.13
C ILE A 49 -9.57 25.85 17.82
N LEU A 50 -10.33 24.75 17.90
CA LEU A 50 -10.86 24.07 16.72
C LEU A 50 -11.82 24.96 15.94
N ALA A 51 -12.72 25.68 16.63
CA ALA A 51 -13.67 26.60 16.01
C ALA A 51 -12.95 27.75 15.27
N VAL A 52 -11.99 28.41 15.93
CA VAL A 52 -11.16 29.46 15.32
C VAL A 52 -10.36 28.91 14.13
N GLY A 53 -9.88 27.67 14.23
CA GLY A 53 -9.20 26.96 13.14
C GLY A 53 -10.06 26.77 11.89
N VAL A 54 -11.37 26.59 12.06
CA VAL A 54 -12.34 26.47 10.98
C VAL A 54 -12.72 27.86 10.45
N GLU A 55 -13.12 28.76 11.33
CA GLU A 55 -13.62 30.11 10.98
C GLU A 55 -12.54 30.96 10.29
N TYR A 56 -11.31 30.93 10.80
CA TYR A 56 -10.19 31.72 10.31
C TYR A 56 -9.12 30.85 9.67
N SER A 57 -9.52 29.83 8.92
CA SER A 57 -8.61 28.78 8.42
C SER A 57 -7.45 29.29 7.55
N SER A 58 -7.57 30.48 6.93
CA SER A 58 -6.50 31.11 6.12
C SER A 58 -5.33 31.62 6.97
N TYR A 59 -5.55 31.89 8.26
CA TYR A 59 -4.53 32.38 9.18
C TYR A 59 -3.68 31.25 9.79
N PHE A 60 -4.14 30.00 9.67
CA PHE A 60 -3.40 28.83 10.14
C PHE A 60 -2.56 28.22 9.02
N ILE A 61 -1.28 28.59 8.99
CA ILE A 61 -0.30 28.13 7.98
C ILE A 61 -0.08 26.61 8.07
N ASN A 62 -0.08 26.06 9.29
CA ASN A 62 0.25 24.66 9.55
C ASN A 62 -0.98 23.87 10.02
N LYS A 63 -2.01 23.83 9.17
CA LYS A 63 -3.19 23.00 9.39
C LYS A 63 -3.02 21.64 8.71
N SER A 64 -3.32 20.55 9.41
CA SER A 64 -3.26 19.22 8.82
C SER A 64 -4.26 18.26 9.45
N LYS A 65 -4.39 17.08 8.86
CA LYS A 65 -5.22 15.98 9.37
C LYS A 65 -4.43 15.06 10.32
N TYR A 66 -3.42 15.60 10.99
CA TYR A 66 -2.58 14.86 11.93
C TYR A 66 -2.54 15.54 13.29
N LEU A 67 -2.51 14.71 14.32
CA LEU A 67 -2.22 15.11 15.69
C LEU A 67 -0.86 14.56 16.08
N GLY A 68 0.11 15.45 16.31
CA GLY A 68 1.41 15.09 16.87
C GLY A 68 1.31 14.98 18.39
N PHE A 69 1.89 13.94 18.97
CA PHE A 69 1.97 13.77 20.42
C PHE A 69 3.41 13.64 20.92
N ALA A 70 3.70 14.33 22.02
CA ALA A 70 5.00 14.37 22.68
C ALA A 70 5.12 13.15 23.60
N THR A 71 5.95 12.19 23.20
CA THR A 71 6.42 11.08 24.05
C THR A 71 7.92 10.91 23.84
N SER A 72 8.57 10.02 24.61
CA SER A 72 10.01 9.74 24.47
C SER A 72 10.45 9.33 23.06
N PHE A 73 9.52 8.89 22.21
CA PHE A 73 9.77 8.50 20.83
C PHE A 73 9.05 9.40 19.81
N GLY A 74 8.23 10.34 20.28
CA GLY A 74 7.29 11.10 19.46
C GLY A 74 6.26 10.21 18.76
N GLY A 75 5.27 10.84 18.12
CA GLY A 75 4.38 10.14 17.20
C GLY A 75 3.32 11.06 16.62
N GLN A 76 2.65 10.56 15.60
CA GLN A 76 1.52 11.24 14.99
C GLN A 76 0.44 10.22 14.62
N ILE A 77 -0.81 10.64 14.73
CA ILE A 77 -1.97 9.86 14.31
C ILE A 77 -2.81 10.67 13.33
N GLN A 78 -3.35 10.00 12.32
CA GLN A 78 -4.25 10.63 11.35
C GLN A 78 -5.64 10.86 11.93
N SER A 79 -6.34 11.88 11.47
CA SER A 79 -7.70 12.27 11.85
C SER A 79 -8.48 12.77 10.62
N ASN A 80 -9.80 12.80 10.68
CA ASN A 80 -10.64 13.50 9.70
C ASN A 80 -10.76 14.99 10.00
N ILE A 81 -10.60 15.39 11.26
CA ILE A 81 -10.67 16.78 11.70
C ILE A 81 -9.38 17.51 11.32
N VAL A 82 -9.53 18.70 10.75
CA VAL A 82 -8.39 19.57 10.46
C VAL A 82 -7.90 20.16 11.77
N ASN A 83 -6.70 19.75 12.19
CA ASN A 83 -5.97 20.28 13.33
C ASN A 83 -5.32 21.63 12.95
N PRO A 84 -5.74 22.76 13.53
CA PRO A 84 -5.16 24.08 13.24
C PRO A 84 -3.76 24.28 13.86
N ILE A 85 -3.33 23.41 14.79
CA ILE A 85 -2.05 23.48 15.50
C ILE A 85 -1.16 22.27 15.18
N SER A 86 -1.18 21.78 13.93
CA SER A 86 -0.57 20.49 13.61
C SER A 86 0.96 20.45 13.64
N ASN A 87 1.62 21.59 13.80
CA ASN A 87 3.07 21.68 14.03
C ASN A 87 3.45 21.57 15.51
N LYS A 88 2.48 21.41 16.41
CA LYS A 88 2.71 21.22 17.85
C LYS A 88 2.54 19.76 18.22
N TYR A 89 3.42 19.31 19.10
CA TYR A 89 3.27 18.03 19.79
C TYR A 89 2.57 18.29 21.12
N ILE A 90 1.46 17.61 21.35
CA ILE A 90 0.71 17.71 22.60
C ILE A 90 1.04 16.54 23.53
N GLN A 91 1.01 16.77 24.83
CA GLN A 91 1.10 15.68 25.79
C GLN A 91 -0.25 14.95 25.83
N ILE A 92 -0.22 13.62 25.70
CA ILE A 92 -1.41 12.77 25.85
C ILE A 92 -1.21 11.77 26.97
N GLU A 93 -2.32 11.21 27.47
CA GLU A 93 -2.31 10.13 28.45
C GLU A 93 -1.66 8.87 27.87
N ILE A 94 -1.04 8.07 28.75
CA ILE A 94 -0.30 6.87 28.36
C ILE A 94 -1.20 5.81 27.72
N GLU A 95 -2.47 5.70 28.15
CA GLU A 95 -3.41 4.73 27.59
C GLU A 95 -3.85 5.13 26.18
N ASP A 96 -4.10 6.41 25.94
CA ASP A 96 -4.39 6.93 24.59
C ASP A 96 -3.21 6.72 23.65
N TYR A 97 -1.97 6.94 24.14
CA TYR A 97 -0.77 6.65 23.37
C TYR A 97 -0.66 5.17 23.01
N LYS A 98 -0.85 4.26 23.97
CA LYS A 98 -0.81 2.81 23.70
C LYS A 98 -1.84 2.41 22.66
N HIS A 99 -3.05 2.96 22.75
CA HIS A 99 -4.11 2.67 21.78
C HIS A 99 -3.78 3.22 20.39
N ALA A 100 -3.35 4.49 20.30
CA ALA A 100 -2.88 5.08 19.05
C ALA A 100 -1.77 4.24 18.40
N LYS A 101 -0.81 3.80 19.21
CA LYS A 101 0.31 2.98 18.74
C LYS A 101 -0.16 1.66 18.13
N VAL A 102 -1.10 0.96 18.77
CA VAL A 102 -1.66 -0.29 18.24
C VAL A 102 -2.30 -0.08 16.86
N LEU A 103 -3.04 1.00 16.67
CA LEU A 103 -3.69 1.32 15.39
C LEU A 103 -2.66 1.66 14.31
N ILE A 104 -1.68 2.51 14.64
CA ILE A 104 -0.60 2.90 13.73
C ILE A 104 0.21 1.67 13.30
N ASP A 105 0.61 0.83 14.26
CA ASP A 105 1.42 -0.37 14.01
C ASP A 105 0.64 -1.39 13.18
N LYS A 106 -0.67 -1.55 13.43
CA LYS A 106 -1.55 -2.39 12.60
C LYS A 106 -1.60 -1.93 11.15
N ARG A 107 -1.80 -0.63 10.90
CA ARG A 107 -1.81 -0.08 9.55
C ARG A 107 -0.46 -0.27 8.85
N LYS A 108 0.64 0.08 9.53
CA LYS A 108 2.00 -0.08 8.99
C LYS A 108 2.30 -1.53 8.64
N LYS A 109 1.93 -2.47 9.52
CA LYS A 109 2.10 -3.91 9.26
C LYS A 109 1.33 -4.37 8.02
N LEU A 110 0.07 -3.95 7.86
CA LEU A 110 -0.70 -4.30 6.66
C LEU A 110 -0.08 -3.74 5.37
N GLN A 111 0.45 -2.52 5.41
CA GLN A 111 1.14 -1.92 4.25
C GLN A 111 2.43 -2.66 3.92
N GLN A 112 3.20 -3.07 4.95
CA GLN A 112 4.39 -3.89 4.78
C GLN A 112 4.04 -5.28 4.21
N ASP A 113 3.06 -5.96 4.80
CA ASP A 113 2.61 -7.28 4.36
C ASP A 113 2.12 -7.24 2.91
N LYS A 114 1.44 -6.16 2.49
CA LYS A 114 1.05 -5.94 1.09
C LYS A 114 2.26 -5.86 0.15
N GLY A 115 3.30 -5.11 0.54
CA GLY A 115 4.54 -4.99 -0.21
C GLY A 115 5.28 -6.33 -0.34
N ASP A 116 5.42 -7.04 0.77
CA ASP A 116 6.06 -8.36 0.81
C ASP A 116 5.30 -9.40 -0.02
N TYR A 117 3.96 -9.38 0.05
CA TYR A 117 3.11 -10.23 -0.77
C TYR A 117 3.29 -9.95 -2.26
N MET A 118 3.27 -8.68 -2.66
CA MET A 118 3.48 -8.27 -4.05
C MET A 118 4.83 -8.75 -4.59
N SER A 119 5.90 -8.59 -3.80
CA SER A 119 7.24 -9.07 -4.16
C SER A 119 7.27 -10.59 -4.38
N LYS A 120 6.74 -11.36 -3.40
CA LYS A 120 6.70 -12.83 -3.46
C LYS A 120 5.88 -13.35 -4.63
N VAL A 121 4.73 -12.73 -4.90
CA VAL A 121 3.88 -13.12 -6.04
C VAL A 121 4.58 -12.85 -7.37
N SER A 122 5.21 -11.68 -7.54
CA SER A 122 5.94 -11.37 -8.76
C SER A 122 7.07 -12.37 -9.02
N ASP A 123 7.88 -12.67 -7.99
CA ASP A 123 8.98 -13.62 -8.10
C ASP A 123 8.48 -15.05 -8.40
N ALA A 124 7.38 -15.48 -7.78
CA ALA A 124 6.76 -16.78 -8.06
C ALA A 124 6.29 -16.88 -9.51
N LEU A 125 5.64 -15.83 -10.04
CA LEU A 125 5.15 -15.81 -11.42
C LEU A 125 6.30 -15.87 -12.45
N LEU A 126 7.42 -15.21 -12.15
CA LEU A 126 8.64 -15.30 -12.97
C LEU A 126 9.28 -16.68 -12.94
N GLN A 127 9.31 -17.34 -11.78
CA GLN A 127 9.82 -18.70 -11.65
C GLN A 127 8.96 -19.70 -12.44
N LEU A 128 7.63 -19.55 -12.38
CA LEU A 128 6.72 -20.39 -13.16
C LEU A 128 6.83 -20.12 -14.67
N LYS A 129 7.10 -18.87 -15.06
CA LYS A 129 7.46 -18.37 -16.41
C LYS A 129 6.44 -18.59 -17.53
N SER A 130 5.59 -19.63 -17.47
CA SER A 130 4.73 -20.07 -18.57
C SER A 130 3.29 -20.24 -18.11
N PHE A 131 2.35 -19.99 -19.04
CA PHE A 131 0.92 -20.16 -18.80
C PHE A 131 0.55 -21.52 -18.20
N LYS A 132 1.11 -22.62 -18.73
CA LYS A 132 0.82 -23.98 -18.25
C LYS A 132 1.18 -24.15 -16.78
N ARG A 133 2.41 -23.77 -16.40
CA ARG A 133 2.89 -23.89 -15.01
C ARG A 133 2.10 -23.00 -14.06
N ILE A 134 1.71 -21.80 -14.51
CA ILE A 134 0.88 -20.89 -13.71
C ILE A 134 -0.53 -21.44 -13.53
N LYS A 135 -1.15 -21.98 -14.59
CA LYS A 135 -2.46 -22.63 -14.50
C LYS A 135 -2.48 -23.80 -13.53
N GLU A 136 -1.39 -24.57 -13.48
CA GLU A 136 -1.27 -25.74 -12.61
C GLU A 136 -0.95 -25.37 -11.15
N ASN A 137 -0.15 -24.32 -10.90
CA ASN A 137 0.41 -24.04 -9.56
C ASN A 137 -0.10 -22.74 -8.92
N PHE A 138 -0.62 -21.79 -9.70
CA PHE A 138 -1.14 -20.51 -9.21
C PHE A 138 -2.25 -19.95 -10.13
N PRO A 139 -3.37 -20.68 -10.29
CA PRO A 139 -4.44 -20.31 -11.22
C PRO A 139 -5.10 -18.96 -10.91
N GLU A 140 -5.08 -18.52 -9.65
CA GLU A 140 -5.65 -17.25 -9.19
C GLU A 140 -4.98 -16.03 -9.82
N ALA A 141 -3.74 -16.16 -10.30
CA ALA A 141 -3.03 -15.08 -10.99
C ALA A 141 -3.43 -14.93 -12.46
N LEU A 142 -4.03 -15.95 -13.08
CA LEU A 142 -4.37 -15.95 -14.51
C LEU A 142 -5.28 -14.79 -14.94
N PRO A 143 -6.32 -14.39 -14.17
CA PRO A 143 -7.18 -13.27 -14.56
C PRO A 143 -6.44 -11.93 -14.70
N PHE A 144 -5.26 -11.81 -14.11
CA PHE A 144 -4.47 -10.58 -14.08
C PHE A 144 -3.23 -10.64 -15.00
N LEU A 145 -3.03 -11.75 -15.72
CA LEU A 145 -1.91 -11.93 -16.63
C LEU A 145 -2.34 -11.65 -18.07
N ASN A 146 -1.91 -10.51 -18.60
CA ASN A 146 -2.10 -10.16 -20.00
C ASN A 146 -1.05 -10.86 -20.88
N PHE A 147 -1.26 -12.14 -21.16
CA PHE A 147 -0.47 -12.84 -22.15
C PHE A 147 -0.77 -12.27 -23.54
N ALA A 148 0.00 -11.25 -23.94
CA ALA A 148 0.00 -10.77 -25.30
C ALA A 148 0.21 -11.96 -26.23
N GLU A 149 -0.63 -12.09 -27.25
CA GLU A 149 -0.35 -12.98 -28.37
C GLU A 149 0.88 -12.42 -29.08
N THR A 150 2.05 -12.83 -28.61
CA THR A 150 3.30 -12.54 -29.29
C THR A 150 3.31 -13.37 -30.57
N THR A 151 2.88 -12.73 -31.67
CA THR A 151 3.19 -13.13 -33.04
C THR A 151 4.68 -12.88 -33.31
N ALA A 152 5.56 -13.44 -32.48
CA ALA A 152 6.98 -13.43 -32.77
C ALA A 152 7.22 -14.47 -33.86
N LEU A 153 7.49 -14.03 -35.09
CA LEU A 153 7.89 -14.93 -36.18
C LEU A 153 8.91 -15.94 -35.65
N ILE A 154 8.57 -17.23 -35.71
CA ILE A 154 9.46 -18.31 -35.30
C ILE A 154 10.73 -18.13 -36.14
N PRO A 155 11.90 -17.83 -35.54
CA PRO A 155 13.10 -17.64 -36.32
C PRO A 155 13.41 -18.96 -37.03
N GLN A 156 13.38 -18.95 -38.36
CA GLN A 156 13.82 -20.07 -39.14
C GLN A 156 15.34 -20.03 -39.19
N PHE A 157 15.99 -20.91 -38.43
CA PHE A 157 17.45 -21.02 -38.36
C PHE A 157 18.04 -21.81 -39.55
N THR A 158 17.37 -21.81 -40.69
CA THR A 158 17.76 -22.57 -41.88
C THR A 158 19.17 -22.23 -42.35
N GLU A 159 19.52 -20.93 -42.40
CA GLU A 159 20.87 -20.47 -42.78
C GLU A 159 21.94 -20.86 -41.75
N LEU A 160 21.63 -20.78 -40.46
CA LEU A 160 22.56 -21.20 -39.40
C LEU A 160 22.78 -22.71 -39.38
N ARG A 161 21.77 -23.50 -39.76
CA ARG A 161 21.89 -24.96 -39.90
C ARG A 161 22.72 -25.36 -41.12
N SER A 162 22.66 -24.62 -42.22
CA SER A 162 23.50 -24.91 -43.39
C SER A 162 24.99 -24.71 -43.12
N LEU A 163 25.37 -23.85 -42.17
CA LEU A 163 26.76 -23.62 -41.78
C LEU A 163 27.37 -24.77 -40.94
N LEU A 164 26.57 -25.70 -40.42
CA LEU A 164 27.04 -26.86 -39.66
C LEU A 164 27.34 -28.08 -40.55
N ASN A 165 26.90 -28.07 -41.81
CA ASN A 165 27.00 -29.18 -42.74
C ASN A 165 28.04 -28.93 -43.85
N ASN A 166 28.92 -27.94 -43.69
CA ASN A 166 30.07 -27.68 -44.55
C ASN A 166 31.37 -28.03 -43.82
#